data_AF-A0A329SV89-F1
#
_entry.id   AF-A0A329SV89-F1
#
_cell.length_a   1.000
_cell.length_b   1.000
_cell.length_c   1.000
_cell.angle_alpha   90.00
_cell.angle_beta   90.00
_cell.angle_gamma   90.00
#
_symmetry.space_group_name_H-M   'P 1'
#
loop_
_entity.id
_entity.type
_entity.pdbx_description
1 polymer ?
#
loop_
_entity_poly.entity_id
_entity_poly.type
_entity_poly.pdbx_seq_one_letter_code
_entity_poly.pdbx_strand_id
1 'polypeptide(L)'
;MEIVISEQLGHVVLRDDYDTIEDEAFHSRFVSTNRRGIAVEGNAISFQQMFNRESDGFGCEPCGVFIVDCIDKDELYPYHTSERVRRDSSGAIVLTASRRRSATSQDEGGELVVTMRRATFLKIRRPEFPLSDLALQELHDEMMGWADVMLKSIRSFVYATT
;
A
#
# COMPACT_ATOMS: atom_id res chain seq x y z
N MET A 1 -7.86 -0.84 -4.65
CA MET A 1 -7.52 -1.51 -3.37
C MET A 1 -8.58 -1.25 -2.28
N GLU A 2 -9.24 -0.10 -2.34
CA GLU A 2 -10.21 0.46 -1.42
C GLU A 2 -11.43 -0.45 -1.19
N ILE A 3 -11.91 -1.10 -2.26
CA ILE A 3 -13.04 -2.06 -2.19
C ILE A 3 -12.66 -3.27 -1.32
N VAL A 4 -11.51 -3.89 -1.58
CA VAL A 4 -11.03 -5.06 -0.83
C VAL A 4 -10.79 -4.71 0.65
N ILE A 5 -10.27 -3.51 0.93
CA ILE A 5 -10.07 -3.02 2.30
C ILE A 5 -11.41 -2.83 3.01
N SER A 6 -12.37 -2.19 2.34
CA SER A 6 -13.72 -1.97 2.88
C SER A 6 -14.41 -3.29 3.23
N GLU A 7 -14.36 -4.25 2.31
CA GLU A 7 -14.98 -5.57 2.47
C GLU A 7 -14.31 -6.42 3.55
N GLN A 8 -12.97 -6.46 3.60
CA GLN A 8 -12.25 -7.31 4.54
C GLN A 8 -12.20 -6.75 5.96
N LEU A 9 -12.20 -5.42 6.11
CA LEU A 9 -12.11 -4.78 7.42
C LEU A 9 -13.44 -4.24 7.93
N GLY A 10 -14.50 -4.25 7.10
CA GLY A 10 -15.80 -3.68 7.45
C GLY A 10 -15.78 -2.16 7.56
N HIS A 11 -14.85 -1.52 6.85
CA HIS A 11 -14.72 -0.07 6.77
C HIS A 11 -15.54 0.44 5.59
N VAL A 12 -15.94 1.70 5.62
CA VAL A 12 -16.40 2.40 4.41
C VAL A 12 -15.25 3.28 3.94
N VAL A 13 -14.49 2.83 2.94
CA VAL A 13 -13.40 3.61 2.35
C VAL A 13 -13.93 4.34 1.12
N LEU A 14 -13.90 5.67 1.19
CA LEU A 14 -14.18 6.56 0.08
C LEU A 14 -12.86 7.10 -0.44
N ARG A 15 -12.62 6.90 -1.73
CA ARG A 15 -11.53 7.54 -2.45
C ARG A 15 -12.01 8.92 -2.86
N ASP A 16 -11.39 9.93 -2.28
CA ASP A 16 -11.78 11.32 -2.48
C ASP A 16 -11.22 11.84 -3.81
N ASP A 17 -10.01 11.38 -4.17
CA ASP A 17 -9.34 11.79 -5.40
C ASP A 17 -8.26 10.78 -5.83
N TYR A 18 -8.02 10.68 -7.14
CA TYR A 18 -6.87 9.98 -7.68
C TYR A 18 -6.48 10.44 -9.07
N ASP A 19 -5.31 11.05 -9.09
CA ASP A 19 -4.67 11.52 -10.31
C ASP A 19 -3.46 10.64 -10.62
N THR A 20 -3.33 10.29 -11.89
CA THR A 20 -2.14 9.64 -12.43
C THR A 20 -1.25 10.71 -13.06
N ILE A 21 0.05 10.66 -12.74
CA ILE A 21 1.06 11.48 -13.39
C ILE A 21 1.92 10.51 -14.20
N GLU A 22 1.74 10.56 -15.52
CA GLU A 22 2.54 9.78 -16.49
C GLU A 22 2.55 8.26 -16.23
N ASP A 23 1.50 7.73 -15.58
CA ASP A 23 1.34 6.32 -15.15
C ASP A 23 2.42 5.77 -14.17
N GLU A 24 3.35 6.63 -13.76
CA GLU A 24 4.46 6.32 -12.86
C GLU A 24 4.19 6.80 -11.43
N ALA A 25 3.39 7.86 -11.27
CA ALA A 25 3.02 8.39 -9.96
C ALA A 25 1.51 8.53 -9.78
N PHE A 26 1.08 8.38 -8.52
CA PHE A 26 -0.31 8.38 -8.11
C PHE A 26 -0.49 9.26 -6.90
N HIS A 27 -1.28 10.31 -7.03
CA HIS A 27 -1.81 11.01 -5.88
C HIS A 27 -3.04 10.25 -5.40
N SER A 28 -3.09 9.92 -4.11
CA SER A 28 -4.21 9.19 -3.52
C SER A 28 -4.70 9.87 -2.26
N ARG A 29 -5.99 10.21 -2.24
CA ARG A 29 -6.68 10.73 -1.06
C ARG A 29 -7.83 9.83 -0.70
N PHE A 30 -7.96 9.51 0.58
CA PHE A 30 -9.07 8.70 1.07
C PHE A 30 -9.58 9.17 2.41
N VAL A 31 -10.85 8.89 2.64
CA VAL A 31 -11.50 8.96 3.95
C VAL A 31 -12.12 7.61 4.21
N SER A 32 -11.87 7.05 5.39
CA SER A 32 -12.47 5.81 5.82
C SER A 32 -13.17 5.96 7.15
N THR A 33 -14.37 5.40 7.28
CA THR A 33 -15.06 5.34 8.57
C THR A 33 -14.96 3.92 9.11
N ASN A 34 -14.44 3.78 10.34
CA ASN A 34 -14.33 2.49 11.01
C ASN A 34 -15.65 2.08 11.68
N ARG A 35 -15.69 0.89 12.28
CA ARG A 35 -16.91 0.34 12.92
C ARG A 35 -17.41 1.17 14.11
N ARG A 36 -16.56 1.99 14.71
CA ARG A 36 -16.94 2.92 15.79
C ARG A 36 -17.48 4.26 15.27
N GLY A 37 -17.55 4.45 13.96
CA GLY A 37 -17.96 5.71 13.35
C GLY A 37 -16.84 6.76 13.35
N ILE A 38 -15.61 6.40 13.68
CA ILE A 38 -14.47 7.31 13.66
C ILE A 38 -14.03 7.46 12.20
N ALA A 39 -14.03 8.70 11.72
CA ALA A 39 -13.50 9.04 10.41
C ALA A 39 -11.98 9.15 10.47
N VAL A 40 -11.32 8.52 9.50
CA VAL A 40 -9.87 8.52 9.32
C VAL A 40 -9.58 9.04 7.93
N GLU A 41 -8.63 9.95 7.79
CA GLU A 41 -8.21 10.48 6.50
C GLU A 41 -6.74 10.22 6.22
N GLY A 42 -6.42 10.02 4.96
CA GLY A 42 -5.07 9.81 4.46
C GLY A 42 -4.85 10.51 3.13
N ASN A 43 -3.63 11.00 2.94
CA ASN A 43 -3.20 11.67 1.72
C ASN A 43 -1.76 11.25 1.44
N ALA A 44 -1.53 10.63 0.29
CA ALA A 44 -0.24 10.06 -0.05
C ALA A 44 0.02 10.12 -1.55
N ILE A 45 1.29 10.28 -1.90
CA ILE A 45 1.78 10.13 -3.26
C ILE A 45 2.53 8.80 -3.35
N SER A 46 2.25 8.04 -4.40
CA SER A 46 2.90 6.77 -4.69
C SER A 46 3.66 6.87 -6.00
N PHE A 47 4.78 6.17 -6.09
CA PHE A 47 5.59 6.02 -7.29
C PHE A 47 5.79 4.53 -7.57
N GLN A 48 5.76 4.15 -8.83
CA GLN A 48 6.08 2.79 -9.25
C GLN A 48 7.05 2.80 -10.43
N GLN A 49 7.94 1.81 -10.45
CA GLN A 49 8.83 1.60 -11.58
C GLN A 49 9.13 0.10 -11.71
N MET A 50 9.11 -0.40 -12.93
CA MET A 50 9.52 -1.77 -13.24
C MET A 50 10.84 -1.74 -14.00
N PHE A 51 11.88 -2.21 -13.37
CA PHE A 51 13.20 -2.31 -13.97
C PHE A 51 13.38 -3.63 -14.70
N ASN A 52 13.95 -3.57 -15.90
CA ASN A 52 14.32 -4.77 -16.65
C ASN A 52 15.69 -4.62 -17.34
N ARG A 53 16.20 -5.76 -17.82
CA ARG A 53 17.55 -5.88 -18.35
C ARG A 53 17.76 -5.12 -19.67
N GLU A 54 16.69 -4.84 -20.41
CA GLU A 54 16.72 -4.27 -21.76
C GLU A 54 16.48 -2.76 -21.77
N SER A 55 15.70 -2.21 -20.82
CA SER A 55 15.29 -0.80 -20.84
C SER A 55 16.21 0.13 -20.05
N ASP A 56 16.86 -0.34 -18.99
CA ASP A 56 17.37 0.61 -17.97
C ASP A 56 18.90 0.63 -17.81
N GLY A 57 19.64 -0.18 -18.58
CA GLY A 57 21.11 -0.18 -18.56
C GLY A 57 21.76 -0.67 -17.24
N PHE A 58 20.97 -0.98 -16.20
CA PHE A 58 21.45 -1.48 -14.91
C PHE A 58 21.80 -2.98 -14.91
N GLY A 59 21.47 -3.70 -15.99
CA GLY A 59 21.81 -5.12 -16.15
C GLY A 59 21.23 -6.04 -15.06
N CYS A 60 20.24 -5.57 -14.29
CA CYS A 60 19.66 -6.30 -13.18
C CYS A 60 18.59 -7.30 -13.66
N GLU A 61 18.36 -8.33 -12.86
CA GLU A 61 17.16 -9.18 -12.99
C GLU A 61 15.88 -8.31 -12.82
N PRO A 62 14.73 -8.72 -13.40
CA PRO A 62 13.51 -7.95 -13.32
C PRO A 62 13.16 -7.55 -11.88
N CYS A 63 12.97 -6.25 -11.67
CA CYS A 63 12.81 -5.65 -10.35
C CYS A 63 11.71 -4.60 -10.37
N GLY A 64 10.61 -4.83 -9.63
CA GLY A 64 9.57 -3.83 -9.42
C GLY A 64 9.81 -3.05 -8.14
N VAL A 65 9.71 -1.74 -8.18
CA VAL A 65 9.79 -0.87 -7.00
C VAL A 65 8.49 -0.07 -6.91
N PHE A 66 7.89 -0.08 -5.72
CA PHE A 66 6.74 0.76 -5.38
C PHE A 66 7.07 1.53 -4.11
N ILE A 67 6.93 2.85 -4.14
CA ILE A 67 7.21 3.74 -3.01
C ILE A 67 5.93 4.52 -2.73
N VAL A 68 5.63 4.74 -1.46
CA VAL A 68 4.55 5.61 -1.02
C VAL A 68 5.10 6.55 0.04
N ASP A 69 4.68 7.82 -0.01
CA ASP A 69 4.95 8.78 1.05
C ASP A 69 3.72 9.64 1.34
N CYS A 70 3.57 10.07 2.59
CA CYS A 70 2.46 10.90 3.01
C CYS A 70 2.68 12.37 2.65
N ILE A 71 1.60 13.08 2.32
CA ILE A 71 1.67 14.52 2.07
C ILE A 71 1.50 15.26 3.39
N ASP A 72 2.54 15.96 3.83
CA ASP A 72 2.51 16.59 5.17
C ASP A 72 1.61 17.84 5.24
N LYS A 73 1.54 18.58 4.12
CA LYS A 73 0.73 19.80 3.94
C LYS A 73 0.13 19.80 2.54
N ASP A 74 -1.16 20.06 2.47
CA ASP A 74 -1.93 20.20 1.24
C ASP A 74 -2.80 21.46 1.38
N GLU A 75 -2.51 22.50 0.59
CA GLU A 75 -3.26 23.76 0.64
C GLU A 75 -4.58 23.68 -0.11
N LEU A 76 -4.67 22.78 -1.10
CA LEU A 76 -5.87 22.57 -1.90
C LEU A 76 -6.91 21.74 -1.14
N TYR A 77 -6.43 20.75 -0.38
CA TYR A 77 -7.26 19.88 0.45
C TYR A 77 -6.69 19.74 1.89
N PRO A 78 -6.89 20.76 2.74
CA PRO A 78 -6.41 20.73 4.11
C PRO A 78 -7.00 19.58 4.93
N TYR A 79 -6.23 19.10 5.90
CA TYR A 79 -6.68 18.10 6.87
C TYR A 79 -7.74 18.66 7.83
N HIS A 80 -8.72 17.83 8.20
CA HIS A 80 -9.82 18.17 9.10
C HIS A 80 -9.60 17.56 10.48
N THR A 81 -8.58 18.03 11.19
CA THR A 81 -8.12 17.49 12.50
C THR A 81 -9.16 17.56 13.63
N SER A 82 -10.17 18.41 13.49
CA SER A 82 -11.30 18.53 14.42
C SER A 82 -12.38 17.47 14.21
N GLU A 83 -12.40 16.80 13.06
CA GLU A 83 -13.46 15.86 12.67
C GLU A 83 -12.93 14.46 12.34
N ARG A 84 -11.65 14.37 11.93
CA ARG A 84 -11.05 13.16 11.38
C ARG A 84 -9.68 12.90 12.00
N VAL A 85 -9.35 11.63 12.12
CA VAL A 85 -8.01 11.18 12.52
C VAL A 85 -7.13 11.11 11.30
N ARG A 86 -6.04 11.88 11.27
CA ARG A 86 -5.07 11.80 10.19
C ARG A 86 -4.18 10.56 10.35
N ARG A 87 -4.08 9.77 9.27
CA ARG A 87 -3.17 8.64 9.12
C ARG A 87 -2.13 8.92 8.04
N ASP A 88 -0.88 8.79 8.41
CA ASP A 88 0.27 8.89 7.51
C ASP A 88 0.86 7.50 7.24
N SER A 89 1.20 7.25 5.99
CA SER A 89 1.94 6.05 5.57
C SER A 89 3.07 6.41 4.63
N SER A 90 4.27 5.95 4.97
CA SER A 90 5.45 6.04 4.11
C SER A 90 6.08 4.66 4.02
N GLY A 91 6.58 4.26 2.87
CA GLY A 91 7.15 2.94 2.72
C GLY A 91 7.58 2.61 1.31
N ALA A 92 8.19 1.44 1.18
CA ALA A 92 8.61 0.90 -0.09
C ALA A 92 8.37 -0.60 -0.15
N ILE A 93 8.09 -1.08 -1.35
CA ILE A 93 8.00 -2.49 -1.72
C ILE A 93 8.97 -2.70 -2.88
N VAL A 94 9.79 -3.74 -2.78
CA VAL A 94 10.69 -4.20 -3.83
C VAL A 94 10.34 -5.65 -4.17
N LEU A 95 9.96 -5.87 -5.42
CA LEU A 95 9.69 -7.17 -6.01
C LEU A 95 10.86 -7.56 -6.88
N THR A 96 11.41 -8.75 -6.69
CA THR A 96 12.45 -9.29 -7.58
C THR A 96 12.06 -10.68 -8.05
N ALA A 97 12.21 -10.94 -9.34
CA ALA A 97 11.98 -12.24 -9.93
C ALA A 97 13.31 -13.00 -10.08
N SER A 98 13.32 -14.28 -9.73
CA SER A 98 14.47 -15.16 -9.95
C SER A 98 13.98 -16.54 -10.39
N ARG A 99 14.72 -17.22 -11.25
CA ARG A 99 14.42 -18.61 -11.62
C ARG A 99 15.25 -19.56 -10.79
N ARG A 100 14.60 -20.45 -10.04
CA ARG A 100 15.26 -21.52 -9.32
C ARG A 100 15.52 -22.67 -10.29
N ARG A 101 16.79 -23.02 -10.48
CA ARG A 101 17.15 -24.21 -11.26
C ARG A 101 16.84 -25.47 -10.46
N SER A 102 16.07 -26.38 -11.07
CA SER A 102 15.87 -27.74 -10.56
C SER A 102 17.19 -28.51 -10.64
N ALA A 103 17.55 -29.24 -9.58
CA ALA A 103 18.76 -30.07 -9.59
C ALA A 103 18.60 -31.34 -10.46
N THR A 104 17.40 -31.65 -10.94
CA THR A 104 17.05 -32.95 -11.53
C THR A 104 16.47 -32.88 -12.94
N SER A 105 16.32 -31.71 -13.55
CA SER A 105 15.80 -31.59 -14.93
C SER A 105 16.62 -30.62 -15.77
N GLN A 106 17.01 -31.06 -16.98
CA GLN A 106 17.54 -30.21 -18.07
C GLN A 106 16.44 -29.33 -18.69
N ASP A 107 15.46 -28.91 -17.89
CA ASP A 107 14.37 -28.08 -18.37
C ASP A 107 14.81 -26.62 -18.25
N GLU A 108 14.93 -25.93 -19.38
CA GLU A 108 15.43 -24.55 -19.43
C GLU A 108 14.48 -23.55 -18.72
N GLY A 109 13.27 -23.99 -18.36
CA GLY A 109 12.23 -23.21 -17.70
C GLY A 109 12.10 -23.42 -16.19
N GLY A 110 13.16 -23.21 -15.41
CA GLY A 110 13.12 -23.33 -13.94
C GLY A 110 12.01 -22.51 -13.25
N GLU A 111 11.59 -22.95 -12.05
CA GLU A 111 10.51 -22.37 -11.25
C GLU A 111 10.72 -20.86 -11.02
N LEU A 112 9.73 -20.05 -11.37
CA LEU A 112 9.77 -18.60 -11.15
C LEU A 112 9.45 -18.31 -9.67
N VAL A 113 10.41 -17.75 -8.96
CA VAL A 113 10.27 -17.30 -7.58
C VAL A 113 10.26 -15.78 -7.55
N VAL A 114 9.14 -15.19 -7.13
CA VAL A 114 9.01 -13.76 -6.89
C VAL A 114 9.22 -13.49 -5.39
N THR A 115 10.23 -12.71 -5.07
CA THR A 115 10.51 -12.29 -3.69
C THR A 115 10.04 -10.86 -3.47
N MET A 116 9.16 -10.67 -2.49
CA MET A 116 8.72 -9.34 -2.05
C MET A 116 9.44 -8.95 -0.76
N ARG A 117 10.08 -7.79 -0.77
CA ARG A 117 10.62 -7.11 0.41
C ARG A 117 9.84 -5.82 0.62
N ARG A 118 9.43 -5.54 1.84
CA ARG A 118 8.69 -4.31 2.15
C ARG A 118 9.13 -3.71 3.46
N ALA A 119 9.10 -2.39 3.53
CA ALA A 119 9.25 -1.62 4.76
C ALA A 119 8.19 -0.52 4.76
N THR A 120 7.48 -0.37 5.86
CA THR A 120 6.43 0.64 5.98
C THR A 120 6.51 1.27 7.36
N PHE A 121 6.48 2.59 7.38
CA PHE A 121 6.32 3.40 8.57
C PHE A 121 4.91 3.98 8.57
N LEU A 122 4.21 3.80 9.68
CA LEU A 122 2.82 4.18 9.82
C LEU A 122 2.67 5.08 11.05
N LYS A 123 1.94 6.18 10.91
CA LYS A 123 1.74 7.15 12.00
C LYS A 123 0.28 7.58 12.06
N ILE A 124 -0.30 7.51 13.26
CA ILE A 124 -1.59 8.10 13.58
C ILE A 124 -1.31 9.43 14.27
N ARG A 125 -1.85 10.52 13.73
CA ARG A 125 -1.73 11.86 14.33
C ARG A 125 -2.81 11.99 15.41
N ARG A 126 -2.45 12.64 16.52
CA ARG A 126 -3.41 12.97 17.56
C ARG A 126 -4.42 14.00 17.01
N PRO A 127 -5.73 13.71 17.01
CA PRO A 127 -6.74 14.67 16.60
C PRO A 127 -7.01 15.72 17.68
N GLU A 128 -7.80 16.74 17.34
CA GLU A 128 -8.19 17.82 18.27
C GLU A 128 -9.38 17.44 19.17
N PHE A 129 -10.10 16.37 18.82
CA PHE A 129 -11.18 15.81 19.62
C PHE A 129 -10.68 14.67 20.52
N PRO A 130 -11.34 14.41 21.66
CA PRO A 130 -10.95 13.32 22.55
C PRO A 130 -11.17 11.96 21.88
N LEU A 131 -10.15 11.11 21.95
CA LEU A 131 -10.23 9.69 21.63
C LEU A 131 -9.95 8.89 22.89
N SER A 132 -10.70 7.80 23.10
CA SER A 132 -10.38 6.85 24.15
C SER A 132 -9.16 6.02 23.77
N ASP A 133 -8.42 5.52 24.77
CA ASP A 133 -7.25 4.65 24.53
C ASP A 133 -7.65 3.39 23.75
N LEU A 134 -8.83 2.84 24.01
CA LEU A 134 -9.38 1.71 23.27
C LEU A 134 -9.58 2.06 21.78
N ALA A 135 -10.14 3.23 21.49
CA ALA A 135 -10.32 3.67 20.10
C ALA A 135 -8.98 3.88 19.40
N LEU A 136 -7.98 4.43 20.09
CA LEU A 136 -6.64 4.60 19.54
C LEU A 136 -5.96 3.26 19.25
N GLN A 137 -6.07 2.30 20.17
CA GLN A 137 -5.54 0.95 19.99
C GLN A 137 -6.16 0.25 18.78
N GLU A 138 -7.49 0.34 18.63
CA GLU A 138 -8.17 -0.24 17.48
C GLU A 138 -7.76 0.40 16.16
N LEU A 139 -7.58 1.72 16.13
CA LEU A 139 -7.06 2.40 14.94
C LEU A 139 -5.66 1.89 14.57
N HIS A 140 -4.79 1.61 15.56
CA HIS A 140 -3.49 1.01 15.32
C HIS A 140 -3.60 -0.43 14.77
N ASP A 141 -4.45 -1.26 15.36
CA ASP A 141 -4.65 -2.65 14.93
C ASP A 141 -5.24 -2.70 13.51
N GLU A 142 -6.22 -1.84 13.21
CA GLU A 142 -6.79 -1.66 11.88
C GLU A 142 -5.72 -1.25 10.87
N MET A 143 -4.81 -0.34 11.24
CA MET A 143 -3.72 0.12 10.39
C MET A 143 -2.78 -1.03 9.98
N MET A 144 -2.52 -1.95 10.91
CA MET A 144 -1.69 -3.14 10.68
C MET A 144 -2.40 -4.16 9.78
N GLY A 145 -3.73 -4.31 9.90
CA GLY A 145 -4.52 -5.21 9.06
C GLY A 145 -4.42 -4.92 7.56
N TRP A 146 -4.19 -3.66 7.16
CA TRP A 146 -4.08 -3.27 5.74
C TRP A 146 -2.94 -3.99 5.03
N ALA A 147 -1.83 -4.24 5.73
CA ALA A 147 -0.70 -4.97 5.19
C ALA A 147 -1.05 -6.41 4.82
N ASP A 148 -1.85 -7.07 5.66
CA ASP A 148 -2.28 -8.45 5.42
C ASP A 148 -3.27 -8.54 4.28
N VAL A 149 -4.17 -7.56 4.16
CA VAL A 149 -5.09 -7.43 3.01
C VAL A 149 -4.29 -7.31 1.71
N MET A 150 -3.29 -6.42 1.65
CA MET A 150 -2.44 -6.28 0.47
C MET A 150 -1.74 -7.59 0.09
N LEU A 151 -1.16 -8.28 1.07
CA LEU A 151 -0.50 -9.56 0.85
C LEU A 151 -1.46 -10.63 0.30
N LYS A 152 -2.68 -10.70 0.86
CA LYS A 152 -3.72 -11.62 0.36
C LYS A 152 -4.11 -11.28 -1.07
N SER A 153 -4.28 -9.99 -1.41
CA SER A 153 -4.58 -9.55 -2.77
C SER A 153 -3.47 -9.90 -3.77
N ILE A 154 -2.20 -9.64 -3.42
CA ILE A 154 -1.05 -10.00 -4.28
C ILE A 154 -1.04 -11.53 -4.51
N ARG A 155 -1.21 -12.31 -3.43
CA ARG A 155 -1.28 -13.77 -3.55
C ARG A 155 -2.44 -14.21 -4.43
N SER A 156 -3.61 -13.59 -4.34
CA SER A 156 -4.71 -13.95 -5.23
C SER A 156 -4.36 -13.69 -6.68
N PHE A 157 -3.66 -12.61 -7.04
CA PHE A 157 -3.24 -12.38 -8.43
C PHE A 157 -2.19 -13.39 -8.90
N VAL A 158 -1.18 -13.67 -8.07
CA VAL A 158 -0.09 -14.60 -8.40
C VAL A 158 -0.59 -16.04 -8.53
N TYR A 159 -1.56 -16.45 -7.72
CA TYR A 159 -2.08 -17.83 -7.70
C TYR A 159 -3.42 -18.02 -8.43
N ALA A 160 -4.10 -16.96 -8.88
CA ALA A 160 -5.34 -17.09 -9.66
C ALA A 160 -5.14 -17.57 -11.11
N THR A 161 -3.88 -17.68 -11.56
CA THR A 161 -3.54 -18.27 -12.87
C THR A 161 -3.20 -19.75 -12.70
N THR A 162 -4.24 -20.56 -12.47
CA THR A 162 -4.26 -22.02 -12.73
C THR A 162 -5.61 -22.41 -13.30
#